data_AF-A0A2B4LB44-F1
#
_entry.id   AF-A0A2B4LB44-F1
#
_cell.length_a   1.000
_cell.length_b   1.000
_cell.length_c   1.000
_cell.angle_alpha   90.00
_cell.angle_beta   90.00
_cell.angle_gamma   90.00
#
_symmetry.space_group_name_H-M   'P 1'
#
loop_
_entity.id
_entity.type
_entity.pdbx_description
1 polymer ?
#
loop_
_entity_poly.entity_id
_entity_poly.type
_entity_poly.pdbx_seq_one_letter_code
_entity_poly.pdbx_strand_id
1 'polypeptide(L)'
;MLLEKYCKDTDLMIIQFTIELTKDIHAKISARTLFYEEQVIRYAEKRIRSFLHPLSLKHTLKFVYQSEILQTILFKLKPTFEQQHVLRCISS
;
A
#
# COMPACT_ATOMS: atom_id res chain seq x y z
N MET A 1 11.47 17.56 -9.28
CA MET A 1 12.29 16.46 -9.87
C MET A 1 11.31 15.50 -10.55
N LEU A 2 11.31 15.42 -11.88
CA LEU A 2 10.33 14.61 -12.63
C LEU A 2 10.77 13.15 -12.62
N LEU A 3 10.14 12.33 -11.77
CA LEU A 3 10.31 10.87 -11.73
C LEU A 3 10.15 10.22 -13.12
N GLU A 4 9.33 10.84 -13.97
CA GLU A 4 9.15 10.50 -15.39
C GLU A 4 10.46 10.42 -16.20
N LYS A 5 11.51 11.16 -15.81
CA LYS A 5 12.82 11.11 -16.50
C LYS A 5 13.69 9.91 -16.13
N TYR A 6 13.33 9.19 -15.06
CA TYR A 6 14.17 8.12 -14.49
C TYR A 6 13.45 6.77 -14.37
N CYS A 7 12.11 6.75 -14.45
CA CYS A 7 11.29 5.55 -14.35
C CYS A 7 10.68 5.17 -15.70
N LYS A 8 10.53 3.87 -15.97
CA LYS A 8 9.65 3.41 -17.06
C LYS A 8 8.20 3.70 -16.67
N ASP A 9 7.31 3.83 -17.66
CA ASP A 9 5.90 4.17 -17.44
C ASP A 9 5.23 3.26 -16.39
N THR A 10 5.48 1.95 -16.45
CA THR A 10 4.94 0.99 -15.48
C THR A 10 5.44 1.24 -14.06
N ASP A 11 6.73 1.56 -13.88
CA ASP A 11 7.31 1.83 -12.56
C ASP A 11 6.73 3.12 -11.98
N LEU A 12 6.56 4.14 -12.83
CA LEU A 12 5.93 5.40 -12.43
C LEU A 12 4.47 5.18 -12.01
N MET A 13 3.71 4.38 -12.77
CA MET A 13 2.33 4.02 -12.41
C MET A 13 2.25 3.29 -11.07
N ILE A 14 3.18 2.36 -10.80
CA ILE A 14 3.25 1.63 -9.52
C ILE A 14 3.56 2.60 -8.38
N ILE A 15 4.51 3.53 -8.56
CA ILE A 15 4.86 4.54 -7.55
C ILE A 15 3.66 5.44 -7.26
N GLN A 16 3.00 5.95 -8.30
CA GLN A 16 1.80 6.80 -8.16
C GLN A 16 0.69 6.04 -7.43
N PHE A 17 0.41 4.80 -7.83
CA PHE A 17 -0.57 3.95 -7.16
C PHE A 17 -0.23 3.75 -5.67
N THR A 18 1.04 3.50 -5.35
CA THR A 18 1.50 3.30 -3.96
C THR A 18 1.24 4.55 -3.12
N ILE A 19 1.54 5.74 -3.65
CA ILE A 19 1.30 7.02 -2.97
C ILE A 19 -0.19 7.24 -2.75
N GLU A 20 -1.01 7.06 -3.78
CA GLU A 20 -2.46 7.29 -3.69
C GLU A 20 -3.14 6.29 -2.76
N LEU A 21 -2.75 5.01 -2.80
CA LEU A 21 -3.27 4.01 -1.86
C LEU A 21 -2.87 4.32 -0.41
N THR A 22 -1.65 4.82 -0.18
CA THR A 22 -1.22 5.27 1.17
C THR A 22 -2.12 6.39 1.69
N LYS A 23 -2.41 7.40 0.84
CA LYS A 23 -3.29 8.52 1.20
C LYS A 23 -4.73 8.05 1.49
N ASP A 24 -5.27 7.18 0.64
CA ASP A 24 -6.61 6.60 0.84
C ASP A 24 -6.70 5.85 2.17
N ILE A 25 -5.72 5.00 2.48
CA ILE A 25 -5.69 4.26 3.76
C ILE A 25 -5.58 5.22 4.94
N HIS A 26 -4.71 6.23 4.85
CA HIS A 26 -4.57 7.25 5.89
C HIS A 26 -5.91 7.98 6.15
N ALA A 27 -6.62 8.36 5.09
CA ALA A 27 -7.94 8.98 5.21
C ALA A 27 -8.96 8.03 5.85
N LYS A 28 -8.93 6.73 5.51
CA LYS A 28 -9.81 5.70 6.10
C LYS A 28 -9.53 5.44 7.58
N ILE A 29 -8.26 5.47 8.00
CA ILE A 29 -7.87 5.37 9.41
C ILE A 29 -8.36 6.61 10.17
N SER A 30 -8.12 7.79 9.61
CA SER A 30 -8.57 9.06 10.21
C SER A 30 -10.09 9.13 10.36
N ALA A 31 -10.83 8.58 9.40
CA ALA A 31 -12.29 8.43 9.46
C ALA A 31 -12.77 7.26 10.34
N ARG A 32 -11.86 6.53 11.01
CA ARG A 32 -12.12 5.33 11.83
C ARG A 32 -12.86 4.20 11.11
N THR A 33 -12.72 4.13 9.78
CA THR A 33 -13.28 3.02 8.97
C THR A 33 -12.32 1.83 8.88
N LEU A 34 -11.01 2.08 9.05
CA LEU A 34 -9.99 1.06 9.24
C LEU A 34 -9.31 1.33 10.60
N PHE A 35 -9.63 0.52 11.61
CA PHE A 35 -9.20 0.76 12.98
C PHE A 35 -8.43 -0.41 13.59
N TYR A 36 -8.30 -1.53 12.86
CA TYR A 36 -7.35 -2.60 13.15
C TYR A 36 -6.24 -2.65 12.08
N GLU A 37 -5.01 -2.93 12.50
CA GLU A 37 -3.87 -3.08 11.59
C GLU A 37 -4.10 -4.19 10.56
N GLU A 38 -4.68 -5.31 10.97
CA GLU A 38 -5.02 -6.43 10.08
C GLU A 38 -6.05 -6.02 8.99
N GLN A 39 -6.99 -5.12 9.31
CA GLN A 39 -7.93 -4.59 8.31
C GLN A 39 -7.19 -3.76 7.27
N VAL A 40 -6.23 -2.94 7.71
CA VAL A 40 -5.39 -2.13 6.83
C VAL A 40 -4.57 -3.03 5.90
N ILE A 41 -3.92 -4.07 6.44
CA ILE A 41 -3.13 -5.02 5.65
C ILE A 41 -4.00 -5.70 4.60
N ARG A 42 -5.13 -6.30 4.99
CA ARG A 42 -6.05 -6.99 4.07
C ARG A 42 -6.59 -6.06 2.99
N TYR A 43 -6.93 -4.83 3.36
CA TYR A 43 -7.41 -3.83 2.41
C TYR A 43 -6.32 -3.47 1.39
N ALA A 44 -5.11 -3.12 1.87
CA ALA A 44 -3.98 -2.77 1.02
C ALA A 44 -3.67 -3.91 0.04
N GLU A 45 -3.51 -5.13 0.55
CA GLU A 45 -3.25 -6.31 -0.27
C GLU A 45 -4.29 -6.54 -1.37
N LYS A 46 -5.58 -6.42 -1.04
CA LYS A 46 -6.66 -6.60 -2.03
C LYS A 46 -6.56 -5.54 -3.14
N ARG A 47 -6.27 -4.29 -2.78
CA ARG A 47 -6.11 -3.20 -3.75
C ARG A 47 -4.87 -3.38 -4.61
N ILE A 48 -3.74 -3.77 -4.02
CA ILE A 48 -2.49 -4.06 -4.74
C ILE A 48 -2.69 -5.20 -5.74
N ARG A 49 -3.28 -6.33 -5.31
CA ARG A 49 -3.56 -7.46 -6.21
C ARG A 49 -4.44 -7.04 -7.38
N SER A 50 -5.48 -6.26 -7.10
CA SER A 50 -6.40 -5.75 -8.14
C SER A 50 -5.70 -4.84 -9.15
N PHE A 51 -4.76 -4.00 -8.68
CA PHE A 51 -3.98 -3.10 -9.53
C PHE A 51 -2.95 -3.84 -10.38
N LEU A 52 -2.23 -4.81 -9.82
CA LEU A 52 -1.20 -5.57 -10.53
C LEU A 52 -1.77 -6.65 -11.48
N HIS A 53 -3.01 -7.10 -11.24
CA HIS A 53 -3.66 -8.14 -12.04
C HIS A 53 -3.65 -7.83 -13.56
N PRO A 54 -4.14 -6.67 -14.03
CA PRO A 54 -4.17 -6.35 -15.47
C PRO A 54 -2.79 -6.03 -16.07
N LEU A 55 -1.75 -5.80 -15.26
CA LEU A 55 -0.42 -5.49 -15.80
C LEU A 55 0.23 -6.73 -16.42
N SER A 56 0.78 -6.60 -17.63
CA SER A 56 1.51 -7.68 -18.33
C SER A 56 2.92 -7.87 -17.77
N LEU A 57 3.01 -8.20 -16.48
CA LEU A 57 4.25 -8.48 -15.75
C LEU A 57 4.42 -9.99 -15.55
N LYS A 58 5.68 -10.45 -15.51
CA LYS A 58 6.00 -11.84 -15.12
C LYS A 58 5.45 -12.11 -13.71
N HIS A 59 4.99 -13.33 -13.48
CA HIS A 59 4.39 -13.73 -12.19
C HIS A 59 5.31 -13.43 -10.99
N THR A 60 6.60 -13.77 -11.10
CA THR A 60 7.61 -13.49 -10.06
C THR A 60 7.74 -11.99 -9.79
N LEU A 61 7.70 -11.18 -10.84
CA LEU A 61 7.78 -9.73 -10.71
C LEU A 61 6.52 -9.12 -10.06
N LYS A 62 5.32 -9.66 -10.34
CA LYS A 62 4.09 -9.28 -9.64
C LYS A 62 4.18 -9.55 -8.14
N PHE A 63 4.76 -10.69 -7.75
CA PHE A 63 4.94 -11.03 -6.34
C PHE A 63 5.92 -10.08 -5.64
N VAL A 64 7.04 -9.76 -6.30
CA VAL A 64 8.01 -8.77 -5.79
C VAL A 64 7.34 -7.41 -5.59
N TYR A 65 6.67 -6.88 -6.61
CA TYR A 65 5.96 -5.60 -6.48
C TYR A 65 4.88 -5.65 -5.39
N GLN A 66 4.11 -6.73 -5.28
CA GLN A 66 3.09 -6.83 -4.24
C GLN A 66 3.70 -6.68 -2.84
N SER A 67 4.83 -7.36 -2.58
CA SER A 67 5.55 -7.27 -1.32
C SER A 67 6.13 -5.87 -1.09
N GLU A 68 6.82 -5.30 -2.08
CA GLU A 68 7.46 -3.99 -1.96
C GLU A 68 6.45 -2.86 -1.75
N ILE A 69 5.34 -2.88 -2.51
CA ILE A 69 4.26 -1.88 -2.35
C ILE A 69 3.67 -1.99 -0.96
N LEU A 70 3.35 -3.20 -0.49
CA LEU A 70 2.76 -3.40 0.84
C LEU A 70 3.70 -2.91 1.94
N GLN A 71 4.97 -3.31 1.92
CA GLN A 71 5.97 -2.88 2.90
C GLN A 71 6.13 -1.36 2.90
N THR A 72 6.19 -0.75 1.72
CA THR A 72 6.29 0.71 1.58
C THR A 72 5.09 1.42 2.22
N ILE A 73 3.87 0.95 1.94
CA ILE A 73 2.64 1.51 2.52
C ILE A 73 2.65 1.39 4.05
N LEU A 74 2.93 0.20 4.58
CA LEU A 74 2.93 -0.03 6.04
C LEU A 74 4.02 0.80 6.73
N PHE A 75 5.20 0.91 6.14
CA PHE A 75 6.27 1.77 6.65
C PHE A 75 5.82 3.23 6.73
N LYS A 76 5.16 3.75 5.67
CA LYS A 76 4.66 5.13 5.64
C LYS A 76 3.49 5.37 6.59
N LEU A 77 2.68 4.36 6.87
CA LEU A 77 1.52 4.46 7.77
C LEU A 77 1.87 4.25 9.24
N LYS A 78 3.07 3.77 9.58
CA LYS A 78 3.49 3.53 10.97
C LYS A 78 3.22 4.74 11.89
N PRO A 79 3.56 6.00 11.54
CA PRO A 79 3.23 7.15 12.37
C PRO A 79 1.71 7.34 12.54
N THR A 80 0.92 7.05 11.50
CA THR A 80 -0.55 7.14 11.57
C THR A 80 -1.12 6.08 12.52
N PHE A 81 -0.58 4.86 12.51
CA PHE A 81 -1.02 3.81 13.43
C PHE A 81 -0.81 4.21 14.89
N GLU A 82 0.35 4.80 15.19
CA GLU A 82 0.70 5.26 16.52
C GLU A 82 -0.18 6.45 16.96
N GLN A 83 -0.33 7.47 16.10
CA GLN A 83 -1.10 8.68 16.40
C GLN A 83 -2.60 8.45 16.53
N GLN A 84 -3.16 7.53 15.73
CA GLN A 84 -4.60 7.25 15.69
C GLN A 84 -4.97 6.03 16.55
N HIS A 85 -4.01 5.50 17.32
CA HIS A 85 -4.19 4.33 18.19
C HIS A 85 -4.85 3.13 17.47
N VAL A 86 -4.37 2.83 16.26
CA VAL A 86 -4.86 1.69 15.49
C VAL A 86 -4.59 0.40 16.27
N LEU A 87 -5.64 -0.40 16.44
CA LEU A 87 -5.61 -1.59 17.26
C LEU A 87 -4.78 -2.69 16.58
N ARG A 88 -3.97 -3.38 17.37
CA ARG A 88 -3.19 -4.54 16.95
C ARG A 88 -3.76 -5.80 17.56
N CYS A 89 -3.88 -6.85 16.77
CA CYS A 89 -4.14 -8.17 17.32
C CYS A 89 -2.90 -8.62 18.09
N ILE A 90 -3.05 -8.93 19.37
CA ILE A 90 -2.02 -9.65 20.12
C ILE A 90 -2.22 -11.11 19.75
N SER A 91 -1.38 -11.63 18.84
CA SER A 91 -1.31 -13.06 18.62
C SER A 91 -0.68 -13.69 19.88
N SER A 92 -1.52 -14.39 20.65
CA SER A 92 -1.16 -15.25 21.77
C SER A 92 -0.27 -16.42 21.35
#